data_AF-A0A158KPH6-F1
#
_entry.id   AF-A0A158KPH6-F1
#
_cell.length_a   1.000
_cell.length_b   1.000
_cell.length_c   1.000
_cell.angle_alpha   90.00
_cell.angle_beta   90.00
_cell.angle_gamma   90.00
#
_symmetry.space_group_name_H-M   'P 1'
#
loop_
_entity.id
_entity.type
_entity.pdbx_description
1 polymer ?
#
loop_
_entity_poly.entity_id
_entity_poly.type
_entity_poly.pdbx_seq_one_letter_code
_entity_poly.pdbx_strand_id
1 'polypeptide(L)'
;MEKNIEEAAPTRLASGVDGVDDILGGGLTPHRMYLIEGAPGAGKTTFALQFLLKGAESGEVGLYITLSETKSELVAVAASHGWDVDQFTIVELLSDEGLDPRYEQSVLHPAEVELGETVRDVIEKVDELKPARLVFDSLSELRLLSQNPMRYRRQILALKRYFATRACTVMLLDDNSAEPGDLQLHSIAHGVISLDNLAHDYGGERRRLRIAKMRGIKFREGYHDMTLDTGGIKVYPRLVAAEHHSNFSGQARSTGTEGLDELLGGGLVPGTNALLIGPSGVGKTTTVVSCLLAALERGEPCVYYLFDETLNTLLLRCAKLGMHLGPHIESGLLTLRQVDPAEISPGEFASDVRNRVEHGGAQYVAIDSLNAFLQAMPGERYLLLQMHELLGYLNQRGVVTVLVLGQHGIIGEIQSDIDISYLSDVVLLFRYFERQGEVLTAVTALKSRANAHERSIRQFRLSDAGLDVGEALRDFEGILSGLPAYKGGTAMLAPAGAVLDPARQ
;
A
#
# COMPACT_ATOMS: atom_id res chain seq x y z
N MET A 1 35.79 -28.46 -23.13
CA MET A 1 34.78 -28.99 -22.18
C MET A 1 34.79 -28.05 -20.98
N GLU A 2 34.21 -26.87 -21.17
CA GLU A 2 34.07 -25.86 -20.13
C GLU A 2 32.84 -26.25 -19.30
N LYS A 3 33.07 -26.64 -18.06
CA LYS A 3 31.98 -26.79 -17.09
C LYS A 3 31.52 -25.38 -16.72
N ASN A 4 30.34 -25.00 -17.20
CA ASN A 4 29.55 -23.93 -16.60
C ASN A 4 29.34 -24.30 -15.13
N ILE A 5 30.09 -23.64 -14.25
CA ILE A 5 29.77 -23.59 -12.83
C ILE A 5 28.62 -22.58 -12.75
N GLU A 6 27.38 -23.06 -12.85
CA GLU A 6 26.26 -22.34 -12.25
C GLU A 6 26.54 -22.35 -10.74
N GLU A 7 27.20 -21.30 -10.23
CA GLU A 7 27.19 -21.01 -8.81
C GLU A 7 25.72 -20.91 -8.40
N ALA A 8 25.23 -21.90 -7.65
CA ALA A 8 23.93 -21.84 -7.02
C ALA A 8 23.83 -20.50 -6.29
N ALA A 9 22.83 -19.69 -6.64
CA ALA A 9 22.63 -18.39 -6.03
C ALA A 9 22.65 -18.57 -4.50
N PRO A 10 23.40 -17.76 -3.75
CA PRO A 10 23.53 -17.94 -2.32
C PRO A 10 22.15 -17.90 -1.66
N THR A 11 21.86 -18.91 -0.83
CA THR A 11 20.62 -18.98 -0.04
C THR A 11 20.46 -17.67 0.71
N ARG A 12 19.35 -16.96 0.45
CA ARG A 12 19.06 -15.68 1.09
C ARG A 12 18.66 -15.91 2.54
N LEU A 13 19.02 -14.95 3.40
CA LEU A 13 18.68 -14.94 4.81
C LEU A 13 17.47 -14.02 5.03
N ALA A 14 16.41 -14.55 5.64
CA ALA A 14 15.19 -13.79 5.91
C ALA A 14 15.46 -12.64 6.89
N SER A 15 15.08 -11.41 6.53
CA SER A 15 15.30 -10.23 7.36
C SER A 15 14.41 -10.18 8.60
N GLY A 16 13.34 -10.99 8.65
CA GLY A 16 12.29 -10.90 9.67
C GLY A 16 11.18 -9.90 9.33
N VAL A 17 11.31 -9.21 8.20
CA VAL A 17 10.30 -8.30 7.65
C VAL A 17 10.01 -8.69 6.21
N ASP A 18 8.91 -9.41 5.98
CA ASP A 18 8.58 -10.03 4.68
C ASP A 18 8.61 -9.04 3.51
N GLY A 19 8.13 -7.80 3.73
CA GLY A 19 8.17 -6.76 2.70
C GLY A 19 9.60 -6.37 2.30
N VAL A 20 10.56 -6.37 3.23
CA VAL A 20 11.98 -6.16 2.89
C VAL A 20 12.52 -7.34 2.09
N ASP A 21 12.13 -8.56 2.46
CA ASP A 21 12.57 -9.75 1.72
C ASP A 21 12.04 -9.73 0.27
N ASP A 22 10.79 -9.28 0.04
CA ASP A 22 10.22 -9.05 -1.31
C ASP A 22 11.03 -7.97 -2.06
N ILE A 23 11.31 -6.82 -1.44
CA ILE A 23 12.11 -5.75 -2.04
C ILE A 23 13.50 -6.23 -2.47
N LEU A 24 14.11 -7.14 -1.70
CA LEU A 24 15.45 -7.67 -1.95
C LEU A 24 15.46 -8.93 -2.84
N GLY A 25 14.29 -9.44 -3.25
CA GLY A 25 14.18 -10.65 -4.06
C GLY A 25 14.55 -11.92 -3.29
N GLY A 26 14.13 -12.03 -2.03
CA GLY A 26 14.26 -13.20 -1.17
C GLY A 26 15.00 -12.97 0.15
N GLY A 27 15.44 -11.73 0.45
CA GLY A 27 16.08 -11.37 1.71
C GLY A 27 17.56 -10.97 1.59
N LEU A 28 18.26 -11.03 2.71
CA LEU A 28 19.63 -10.56 2.86
C LEU A 28 20.65 -11.58 2.30
N THR A 29 21.82 -11.08 1.89
CA THR A 29 22.99 -11.92 1.61
C THR A 29 23.62 -12.32 2.96
N PRO A 30 23.74 -13.61 3.29
CA PRO A 30 24.29 -14.05 4.58
C PRO A 30 25.77 -13.68 4.74
N HIS A 31 26.22 -13.60 5.99
CA HIS A 31 27.61 -13.32 6.38
C HIS A 31 28.12 -11.95 5.92
N ARG A 32 27.22 -10.97 5.95
CA ARG A 32 27.47 -9.58 5.56
C ARG A 32 27.07 -8.63 6.67
N MET A 33 27.55 -7.40 6.54
CA MET A 33 27.29 -6.31 7.46
C MET A 33 26.34 -5.31 6.82
N TYR A 34 25.22 -5.05 7.48
CA TYR A 34 24.14 -4.18 7.07
C TYR A 34 24.02 -2.98 8.00
N LEU A 35 23.64 -1.84 7.44
CA LEU A 35 23.34 -0.62 8.19
C LEU A 35 21.85 -0.36 8.12
N ILE A 36 21.21 -0.17 9.26
CA ILE A 36 19.85 0.35 9.38
C ILE A 36 19.97 1.77 9.95
N GLU A 37 19.62 2.76 9.13
CA GLU A 37 19.72 4.17 9.51
C GLU A 37 18.34 4.82 9.56
N GLY A 38 18.15 5.80 10.44
CA GLY A 38 16.89 6.54 10.53
C GLY A 38 16.85 7.46 11.74
N ALA A 39 15.90 8.39 11.77
CA ALA A 39 15.69 9.26 12.93
C ALA A 39 15.26 8.46 14.19
N PRO A 40 15.39 9.03 15.39
CA PRO A 40 14.74 8.47 16.58
C PRO A 40 13.25 8.20 16.33
N GLY A 41 12.74 7.06 16.79
CA GLY A 41 11.34 6.65 16.56
C GLY A 41 11.01 6.11 15.16
N ALA A 42 11.99 5.99 14.25
CA ALA A 42 11.75 5.44 12.90
C ALA A 42 11.53 3.91 12.86
N GLY A 43 11.75 3.19 13.97
CA GLY A 43 11.55 1.74 14.07
C GLY A 43 12.83 0.87 14.00
N LYS A 44 14.02 1.46 14.13
CA LYS A 44 15.32 0.74 14.04
C LYS A 44 15.40 -0.46 14.99
N THR A 45 15.14 -0.24 16.29
CA THR A 45 15.15 -1.27 17.34
C THR A 45 14.15 -2.38 17.02
N THR A 46 12.93 -2.04 16.60
CA THR A 46 11.91 -3.01 16.19
C THR A 46 12.35 -3.87 15.01
N PHE A 47 12.98 -3.27 14.00
CA PHE A 47 13.54 -4.00 12.85
C PHE A 47 14.62 -4.99 13.30
N ALA A 48 15.53 -4.56 14.18
CA ALA A 48 16.58 -5.39 14.73
C ALA A 48 16.05 -6.58 15.55
N LEU A 49 15.03 -6.35 16.38
CA LEU A 49 14.39 -7.42 17.15
C LEU A 49 13.74 -8.45 16.21
N GLN A 50 12.99 -8.01 15.18
CA GLN A 50 12.42 -8.93 14.18
C GLN A 50 13.50 -9.74 13.45
N PHE A 51 14.64 -9.13 13.15
CA PHE A 51 15.76 -9.82 12.51
C PHE A 51 16.33 -10.96 13.38
N LEU A 52 16.49 -10.74 14.69
CA LEU A 52 16.96 -11.77 15.61
C LEU A 52 15.88 -12.84 15.89
N LEU A 53 14.63 -12.42 16.10
CA LEU A 53 13.50 -13.34 16.29
C LEU A 53 13.35 -14.28 15.11
N LYS A 54 13.50 -13.77 13.87
CA LYS A 54 13.45 -14.62 12.68
C LYS A 54 14.60 -15.63 12.61
N GLY A 55 15.76 -15.28 13.18
CA GLY A 55 16.88 -16.19 13.35
C GLY A 55 16.56 -17.28 14.36
N ALA A 56 16.02 -16.92 15.51
CA ALA A 56 15.60 -17.86 16.54
C ALA A 56 14.56 -18.87 16.03
N GLU A 57 13.56 -18.42 15.25
CA GLU A 57 12.60 -19.31 14.56
C GLU A 57 13.29 -20.34 13.65
N SER A 58 14.44 -19.97 13.08
CA SER A 58 15.25 -20.81 12.19
C SER A 58 16.29 -21.64 12.95
N GLY A 59 16.31 -21.59 14.30
CA GLY A 59 17.30 -22.27 15.14
C GLY A 59 18.67 -21.61 15.14
N GLU A 60 18.77 -20.36 14.68
CA GLU A 60 20.02 -19.61 14.62
C GLU A 60 20.31 -18.90 15.96
N VAL A 61 21.58 -18.93 16.40
CA VAL A 61 22.01 -18.20 17.59
C VAL A 61 22.05 -16.70 17.29
N GLY A 62 21.23 -15.93 18.01
CA GLY A 62 21.17 -14.47 17.94
C GLY A 62 21.93 -13.79 19.09
N LEU A 63 22.54 -12.64 18.80
CA LEU A 63 23.18 -11.76 19.80
C LEU A 63 22.76 -10.30 19.55
N TYR A 64 22.17 -9.67 20.55
CA TYR A 64 21.92 -8.23 20.60
C TYR A 64 22.96 -7.58 21.50
N ILE A 65 23.70 -6.60 20.98
CA ILE A 65 24.64 -5.79 21.75
C ILE A 65 24.08 -4.37 21.80
N THR A 66 23.79 -3.90 23.01
CA THR A 66 23.26 -2.55 23.25
C THR A 66 24.27 -1.66 24.00
N LEU A 67 24.42 -0.42 23.53
CA LEU A 67 25.20 0.67 24.11
C LEU A 67 24.34 1.88 24.50
N SER A 68 23.07 1.92 24.08
CA SER A 68 22.20 3.07 24.29
C SER A 68 20.94 2.76 25.09
N GLU A 69 20.48 1.51 25.09
CA GLU A 69 19.26 1.07 25.78
C GLU A 69 19.61 -0.05 26.78
N THR A 70 18.93 -0.09 27.92
CA THR A 70 19.08 -1.16 28.92
C THR A 70 18.43 -2.46 28.44
N LYS A 71 18.88 -3.61 28.95
CA LYS A 71 18.19 -4.89 28.70
C LYS A 71 16.72 -4.85 29.12
N SER A 72 16.40 -4.17 30.22
CA SER A 72 15.01 -4.02 30.70
C SER A 72 14.13 -3.25 29.72
N GLU A 73 14.64 -2.20 29.09
CA GLU A 73 13.89 -1.43 28.09
C GLU A 73 13.62 -2.26 26.85
N LEU A 74 14.61 -2.99 26.34
CA LEU A 74 14.44 -3.90 25.20
C LEU A 74 13.41 -5.00 25.48
N VAL A 75 13.43 -5.58 26.67
CA VAL A 75 12.42 -6.56 27.11
C VAL A 75 11.02 -5.93 27.16
N ALA A 76 10.89 -4.69 27.65
CA ALA A 76 9.61 -3.99 27.69
C ALA A 76 9.07 -3.68 26.28
N VAL A 77 9.95 -3.26 25.35
CA VAL A 77 9.61 -3.06 23.93
C VAL A 77 9.11 -4.37 23.33
N ALA A 78 9.84 -5.46 23.50
CA ALA A 78 9.43 -6.77 22.99
C ALA A 78 8.10 -7.24 23.59
N ALA A 79 7.89 -7.06 24.89
CA ALA A 79 6.64 -7.41 25.55
C ALA A 79 5.44 -6.64 24.97
N SER A 80 5.63 -5.37 24.57
CA SER A 80 4.57 -4.58 23.91
C SER A 80 4.13 -5.15 22.55
N HIS A 81 4.99 -5.91 21.88
CA HIS A 81 4.68 -6.64 20.65
C HIS A 81 4.31 -8.12 20.88
N GLY A 82 4.35 -8.58 22.14
CA GLY A 82 4.12 -9.99 22.49
C GLY A 82 5.27 -10.91 22.11
N TRP A 83 6.50 -10.38 22.01
CA TRP A 83 7.69 -11.14 21.62
C TRP A 83 8.46 -11.67 22.81
N ASP A 84 9.01 -12.87 22.65
CA ASP A 84 9.92 -13.49 23.62
C ASP A 84 11.36 -13.30 23.15
N VAL A 85 12.11 -12.48 23.89
CA VAL A 85 13.52 -12.16 23.62
C VAL A 85 14.51 -13.08 24.32
N ASP A 86 14.04 -14.02 25.17
CA ASP A 86 14.92 -15.02 25.79
C ASP A 86 15.44 -16.04 24.76
N GLN A 87 14.93 -15.98 23.53
CA GLN A 87 15.37 -16.77 22.39
C GLN A 87 16.74 -16.35 21.83
N PHE A 88 17.28 -15.19 22.23
CA PHE A 88 18.60 -14.72 21.86
C PHE A 88 19.28 -14.00 23.04
N THR A 89 20.61 -13.87 22.97
CA THR A 89 21.36 -13.24 24.06
C THR A 89 21.35 -11.72 23.89
N ILE A 90 21.00 -10.99 24.94
CA ILE A 90 21.16 -9.52 25.02
C ILE A 90 22.33 -9.21 25.94
N VAL A 91 23.32 -8.45 25.43
CA VAL A 91 24.47 -7.95 26.18
C VAL A 91 24.40 -6.43 26.21
N GLU A 92 24.37 -5.90 27.42
CA GLU A 92 24.41 -4.47 27.71
C GLU A 92 25.85 -4.09 28.01
N LEU A 93 26.37 -3.13 27.25
CA LEU A 93 27.74 -2.62 27.38
C LEU A 93 27.72 -1.14 27.81
N LEU A 94 26.64 -0.67 28.46
CA LEU A 94 26.56 0.68 29.00
C LEU A 94 27.83 1.00 29.78
N SER A 95 28.42 2.16 29.48
CA SER A 95 29.33 2.81 30.40
C SER A 95 28.52 3.20 31.62
N ASP A 96 28.60 2.40 32.68
CA ASP A 96 28.01 2.66 34.00
C ASP A 96 28.75 3.82 34.72
N GLU A 97 29.16 4.85 33.97
CA GLU A 97 29.89 6.01 34.44
C GLU A 97 28.92 7.02 35.04
N GLY A 98 28.46 6.73 36.25
CA GLY A 98 27.76 7.72 37.06
C GLY A 98 27.18 7.25 38.38
N LEU A 99 27.07 5.94 38.64
CA LEU A 99 26.31 5.45 39.80
C LEU A 99 27.04 4.42 40.68
N ASP A 100 28.19 3.89 40.28
CA ASP A 100 29.02 3.06 41.17
C ASP A 100 30.07 3.94 41.88
N PRO A 101 30.01 4.10 43.23
CA PRO A 101 30.96 4.89 44.03
C PRO A 101 32.43 4.47 43.87
N ARG A 102 32.71 3.32 43.25
CA ARG A 102 34.06 2.85 42.94
C ARG A 102 34.69 3.56 41.72
N TYR A 103 33.89 4.13 40.81
CA TYR A 103 34.36 4.86 39.63
C TYR A 103 34.50 6.36 39.85
N GLU A 104 34.00 6.92 40.96
CA GLU A 104 34.29 8.31 41.38
C GLU A 104 35.78 8.57 41.68
N GLN A 105 36.60 7.51 41.78
CA GLN A 105 38.01 7.61 42.18
C GLN A 105 39.03 7.33 41.06
N SER A 106 38.61 6.94 39.86
CA SER A 106 39.54 6.77 38.72
C SER A 106 39.48 7.97 37.79
N VAL A 107 40.50 8.81 37.92
CA VAL A 107 40.91 9.88 37.01
C VAL A 107 40.69 9.48 35.54
N LEU A 108 39.78 10.18 34.85
CA LEU A 108 39.69 10.39 33.40
C LEU A 108 40.33 9.27 32.55
N HIS A 109 39.57 8.23 32.21
CA HIS A 109 40.00 7.34 31.13
C HIS A 109 40.03 8.15 29.82
N PRO A 110 41.10 8.07 29.02
CA PRO A 110 41.08 8.66 27.68
C PRO A 110 40.03 7.90 26.86
N ALA A 111 39.19 8.61 26.11
CA ALA A 111 38.23 8.08 25.14
C ALA A 111 38.79 6.97 24.19
N GLU A 112 40.11 6.89 24.02
CA GLU A 112 40.78 5.81 23.28
C GLU A 112 40.75 4.45 23.98
N VAL A 113 40.81 4.43 25.31
CA VAL A 113 40.80 3.22 26.13
C VAL A 113 39.38 2.66 26.17
N GLU A 114 38.39 3.49 26.49
CA GLU A 114 36.96 3.13 26.53
C GLU A 114 36.49 2.51 25.22
N LEU A 115 36.69 3.19 24.07
CA LEU A 115 36.29 2.66 22.77
C LEU A 115 37.00 1.33 22.42
N GLY A 116 38.27 1.19 22.82
CA GLY A 116 39.05 -0.03 22.60
C GLY A 116 38.60 -1.20 23.47
N GLU A 117 38.15 -0.93 24.69
CA GLU A 117 37.58 -1.91 25.62
C GLU A 117 36.20 -2.36 25.15
N THR A 118 35.30 -1.44 24.80
CA THR A 118 33.97 -1.78 24.26
C THR A 118 34.06 -2.69 23.04
N VAL A 119 34.92 -2.36 22.07
CA VAL A 119 35.11 -3.21 20.87
C VAL A 119 35.68 -4.59 21.23
N ARG A 120 36.52 -4.68 22.27
CA ARG A 120 37.10 -5.94 22.72
C ARG A 120 36.05 -6.81 23.41
N ASP A 121 35.24 -6.24 24.29
CA ASP A 121 34.17 -6.96 24.98
C ASP A 121 33.17 -7.54 23.99
N VAL A 122 32.85 -6.79 22.94
CA VAL A 122 32.04 -7.25 21.81
C VAL A 122 32.68 -8.46 21.13
N ILE A 123 33.97 -8.37 20.80
CA ILE A 123 34.71 -9.47 20.17
C ILE A 123 34.73 -10.71 21.07
N GLU A 124 34.98 -10.55 22.36
CA GLU A 124 34.99 -11.65 23.33
C GLU A 124 33.63 -12.35 23.41
N LYS A 125 32.54 -11.58 23.47
CA LYS A 125 31.18 -12.12 23.48
C LYS A 125 30.81 -12.83 22.17
N VAL A 126 31.25 -12.29 21.03
CA VAL A 126 31.04 -12.94 19.73
C VAL A 126 31.83 -14.24 19.62
N ASP A 127 33.06 -14.29 20.11
CA ASP A 127 33.88 -15.51 20.07
C ASP A 127 33.38 -16.59 21.06
N GLU A 128 32.80 -16.18 22.19
CA GLU A 128 32.11 -17.05 23.15
C GLU A 128 30.84 -17.67 22.54
N LEU A 129 29.95 -16.83 22.00
CA LEU A 129 28.60 -17.24 21.59
C LEU A 129 28.51 -17.73 20.14
N LYS A 130 29.43 -17.31 19.27
CA LYS A 130 29.46 -17.59 17.82
C LYS A 130 28.08 -17.40 17.15
N PRO A 131 27.47 -16.21 17.27
CA PRO A 131 26.15 -15.95 16.73
C PRO A 131 26.14 -16.04 15.20
N ALA A 132 25.03 -16.54 14.66
CA ALA A 132 24.74 -16.49 13.24
C ALA A 132 24.13 -15.12 12.84
N ARG A 133 23.41 -14.48 13.77
CA ARG A 133 22.86 -13.12 13.63
C ARG A 133 23.30 -12.23 14.77
N LEU A 134 23.79 -11.04 14.44
CA LEU A 134 24.21 -10.04 15.43
C LEU A 134 23.57 -8.69 15.14
N VAL A 135 22.99 -8.08 16.16
CA VAL A 135 22.59 -6.67 16.17
C VAL A 135 23.58 -5.89 17.02
N PHE A 136 24.00 -4.74 16.53
CA PHE A 136 24.80 -3.76 17.25
C PHE A 136 24.03 -2.43 17.31
N ASP A 137 23.63 -2.04 18.51
CA ASP A 137 22.79 -0.87 18.77
C ASP A 137 23.39 0.01 19.87
N SER A 138 23.64 1.30 19.71
CA SER A 138 23.66 2.07 18.48
C SER A 138 25.10 2.43 18.11
N LEU A 139 25.33 2.61 16.81
CA LEU A 139 26.57 3.19 16.29
C LEU A 139 26.75 4.66 16.71
N SER A 140 25.66 5.35 17.08
CA SER A 140 25.67 6.71 17.62
C SER A 140 26.51 6.82 18.88
N GLU A 141 26.41 5.84 19.79
CA GLU A 141 27.18 5.84 21.03
C GLU A 141 28.67 5.59 20.79
N LEU A 142 29.01 4.62 19.92
CA LEU A 142 30.40 4.40 19.49
C LEU A 142 31.04 5.65 18.88
N ARG A 143 30.24 6.42 18.15
CA ARG A 143 30.68 7.67 17.52
C ARG A 143 30.95 8.73 18.58
N LEU A 144 30.10 8.85 19.59
CA LEU A 144 30.27 9.77 20.71
C LEU A 144 31.57 9.44 21.47
N LEU A 145 31.78 8.17 21.82
CA LEU A 145 33.01 7.67 22.47
C LEU A 145 34.26 7.94 21.63
N SER A 146 34.17 7.88 20.30
CA SER A 146 35.36 8.07 19.45
C SER A 146 35.93 9.50 19.44
N GLN A 147 35.08 10.51 19.68
CA GLN A 147 35.34 11.95 19.57
C GLN A 147 36.03 12.41 18.26
N ASN A 148 36.24 11.52 17.28
CA ASN A 148 37.00 11.76 16.06
C ASN A 148 36.50 10.86 14.91
N PRO A 149 36.03 11.43 13.79
CA PRO A 149 35.48 10.66 12.66
C PRO A 149 36.43 9.61 12.05
N MET A 150 37.73 9.88 12.02
CA MET A 150 38.71 8.92 11.49
C MET A 150 38.93 7.74 12.43
N ARG A 151 38.88 7.98 13.75
CA ARG A 151 38.96 6.89 14.76
C ARG A 151 37.72 6.01 14.67
N TYR A 152 36.54 6.61 14.63
CA TYR A 152 35.27 5.92 14.41
C TYR A 152 35.32 5.02 13.17
N ARG A 153 35.70 5.60 12.02
CA ARG A 153 35.86 4.86 10.75
C ARG A 153 36.81 3.67 10.88
N ARG A 154 37.95 3.85 11.56
CA ARG A 154 38.93 2.78 11.77
C ARG A 154 38.33 1.62 12.57
N GLN A 155 37.53 1.90 13.60
CA GLN A 155 36.88 0.86 14.39
C GLN A 155 35.82 0.11 13.60
N ILE A 156 34.98 0.80 12.84
CA ILE A 156 33.99 0.13 11.98
C ILE A 156 34.68 -0.75 10.92
N LEU A 157 35.83 -0.31 10.37
CA LEU A 157 36.63 -1.14 9.48
C LEU A 157 37.25 -2.36 10.19
N ALA A 158 37.68 -2.21 11.44
CA ALA A 158 38.19 -3.32 12.25
C ALA A 158 37.09 -4.36 12.49
N LEU A 159 35.90 -3.93 12.93
CA LEU A 159 34.72 -4.78 13.08
C LEU A 159 34.37 -5.48 11.76
N LYS A 160 34.33 -4.75 10.64
CA LYS A 160 34.08 -5.36 9.33
C LYS A 160 35.09 -6.45 8.98
N ARG A 161 36.39 -6.22 9.19
CA ARG A 161 37.44 -7.23 8.93
C ARG A 161 37.27 -8.44 9.85
N TYR A 162 36.93 -8.20 11.11
CA TYR A 162 36.70 -9.24 12.11
C TYR A 162 35.50 -10.14 11.73
N PHE A 163 34.39 -9.56 11.29
CA PHE A 163 33.22 -10.34 10.87
C PHE A 163 33.35 -10.95 9.47
N ALA A 164 34.21 -10.43 8.59
CA ALA A 164 34.40 -10.97 7.24
C ALA A 164 34.91 -12.42 7.21
N THR A 165 35.56 -12.88 8.28
CA THR A 165 36.06 -14.27 8.41
C THR A 165 35.12 -15.16 9.23
N ARG A 166 33.93 -14.69 9.60
CA ARG A 166 32.96 -15.40 10.43
C ARG A 166 31.64 -15.62 9.69
N ALA A 167 30.98 -16.73 9.99
CA ALA A 167 29.65 -17.04 9.47
C ALA A 167 28.56 -16.30 10.27
N CYS A 168 28.65 -14.96 10.32
CA CYS A 168 27.74 -14.11 11.08
C CYS A 168 27.21 -12.97 10.21
N THR A 169 25.89 -12.79 10.19
CA THR A 169 25.23 -11.65 9.55
C THR A 169 25.02 -10.56 10.57
N VAL A 170 25.56 -9.37 10.31
CA VAL A 170 25.62 -8.26 11.28
C VAL A 170 24.72 -7.13 10.82
N MET A 171 23.90 -6.61 11.74
CA MET A 171 23.06 -5.45 11.57
C MET A 171 23.53 -4.36 12.52
N LEU A 172 23.90 -3.21 11.97
CA LEU A 172 24.32 -2.04 12.73
C LEU A 172 23.19 -1.01 12.70
N LEU A 173 22.78 -0.50 13.86
CA LEU A 173 21.77 0.54 13.97
C LEU A 173 22.44 1.90 14.13
N ASP A 174 21.99 2.90 13.38
CA ASP A 174 22.57 4.24 13.43
C ASP A 174 21.49 5.32 13.30
N ASP A 175 21.75 6.45 13.92
CA ASP A 175 20.89 7.62 13.79
C ASP A 175 21.37 8.45 12.60
N ASN A 176 20.45 8.81 11.69
CA ASN A 176 20.78 9.70 10.57
C ASN A 176 20.90 11.19 11.02
N SER A 177 21.23 11.43 12.29
CA SER A 177 21.33 12.75 12.93
C SER A 177 22.62 13.50 12.59
N ALA A 178 23.37 13.06 11.57
CA ALA A 178 24.74 13.49 11.33
C ALA A 178 24.91 14.42 10.13
N GLU A 179 25.80 15.39 10.32
CA GLU A 179 26.32 16.31 9.32
C GLU A 179 26.90 15.62 8.05
N PRO A 180 27.17 16.35 6.95
CA PRO A 180 27.58 15.83 5.63
C PRO A 180 28.80 14.87 5.57
N GLY A 181 29.49 14.59 6.68
CA GLY A 181 30.62 13.66 6.78
C GLY A 181 30.24 12.16 6.86
N ASP A 182 28.97 11.83 7.03
CA ASP A 182 28.48 10.50 7.41
C ASP A 182 28.28 9.47 6.28
N LEU A 183 28.44 9.92 5.03
CA LEU A 183 28.48 9.06 3.83
C LEU A 183 29.59 7.99 3.88
N GLN A 184 30.44 8.04 4.90
CA GLN A 184 31.53 7.12 5.14
C GLN A 184 31.06 5.71 5.54
N LEU A 185 29.96 5.55 6.29
CA LEU A 185 29.44 4.23 6.68
C LEU A 185 28.82 3.49 5.50
N HIS A 186 28.15 4.23 4.61
CA HIS A 186 27.61 3.71 3.35
C HIS A 186 28.68 3.02 2.51
N SER A 187 29.92 3.51 2.53
CA SER A 187 31.04 2.89 1.80
C SER A 187 31.46 1.53 2.39
N ILE A 188 31.28 1.35 3.70
CA ILE A 188 31.74 0.19 4.46
C ILE A 188 30.69 -0.93 4.45
N ALA A 189 29.42 -0.60 4.65
CA ALA A 189 28.33 -1.57 4.71
C ALA A 189 28.13 -2.31 3.37
N HIS A 190 27.70 -3.58 3.46
CA HIS A 190 27.31 -4.37 2.29
C HIS A 190 25.98 -3.88 1.74
N GLY A 191 25.02 -3.59 2.63
CA GLY A 191 23.74 -2.97 2.32
C GLY A 191 23.37 -1.89 3.32
N VAL A 192 22.56 -0.93 2.89
CA VAL A 192 22.04 0.16 3.72
C VAL A 192 20.54 0.25 3.52
N ILE A 193 19.80 0.15 4.61
CA ILE A 193 18.35 0.30 4.69
C ILE A 193 18.08 1.58 5.48
N SER A 194 17.34 2.50 4.88
CA SER A 194 17.05 3.81 5.46
C SER A 194 15.57 3.90 5.80
N LEU A 195 15.29 4.24 7.06
CA LEU A 195 13.96 4.40 7.64
C LEU A 195 13.68 5.90 7.79
N ASP A 196 12.62 6.35 7.13
CA ASP A 196 12.14 7.72 7.16
C ASP A 196 10.84 7.80 7.97
N ASN A 197 10.71 8.87 8.75
CA ASN A 197 9.46 9.26 9.39
C ASN A 197 9.10 10.68 8.95
N LEU A 198 7.95 10.83 8.32
CA LEU A 198 7.44 12.11 7.83
C LEU A 198 6.18 12.50 8.60
N ALA A 199 6.29 13.57 9.39
CA ALA A 199 5.13 14.25 9.92
C ALA A 199 4.34 14.89 8.77
N HIS A 200 3.06 14.57 8.67
CA HIS A 200 2.12 15.24 7.78
C HIS A 200 1.47 16.41 8.52
N ASP A 201 0.96 17.39 7.76
CA ASP A 201 0.21 18.52 8.34
C ASP A 201 -1.10 18.09 9.01
N TYR A 202 -1.62 16.90 8.66
CA TYR A 202 -2.84 16.30 9.17
C TYR A 202 -2.77 14.77 9.04
N GLY A 203 -3.38 14.05 10.01
CA GLY A 203 -3.38 12.58 10.06
C GLY A 203 -2.17 11.98 10.79
N GLY A 204 -1.98 10.68 10.62
CA GLY A 204 -0.89 9.92 11.23
C GLY A 204 0.49 10.24 10.64
N GLU A 205 1.54 9.90 11.38
CA GLU A 205 2.91 9.95 10.86
C GLU A 205 3.11 8.91 9.75
N ARG A 206 3.71 9.34 8.63
CA ARG A 206 4.00 8.43 7.53
C ARG A 206 5.42 7.90 7.64
N ARG A 207 5.51 6.60 7.84
CA ARG A 207 6.77 5.87 7.88
C ARG A 207 7.06 5.27 6.50
N ARG A 208 8.30 5.39 6.06
CA ARG A 208 8.76 4.81 4.78
C ARG A 208 10.12 4.17 4.94
N LEU A 209 10.41 3.21 4.10
CA LEU A 209 11.69 2.54 3.99
C LEU A 209 12.21 2.68 2.57
N ARG A 210 13.51 2.90 2.41
CA ARG A 210 14.20 2.70 1.12
C ARG A 210 15.45 1.88 1.31
N ILE A 211 15.79 1.13 0.27
CA ILE A 211 17.11 0.49 0.19
C ILE A 211 18.06 1.50 -0.46
N ALA A 212 18.93 2.12 0.35
CA ALA A 212 19.88 3.12 -0.14
C ALA A 212 21.01 2.49 -0.96
N LYS A 213 21.37 1.25 -0.64
CA LYS A 213 22.43 0.50 -1.31
C LYS A 213 22.30 -0.99 -1.02
N MET A 214 22.51 -1.83 -2.03
CA MET A 214 22.84 -3.25 -1.84
C MET A 214 23.92 -3.70 -2.81
N ARG A 215 24.80 -4.59 -2.37
CA ARG A 215 25.87 -5.16 -3.22
C ARG A 215 25.50 -6.54 -3.73
N GLY A 216 25.72 -6.77 -5.01
CA GLY A 216 25.61 -8.09 -5.63
C GLY A 216 24.18 -8.59 -5.84
N ILE A 217 23.17 -7.75 -5.62
CA ILE A 217 21.77 -8.07 -5.87
C ILE A 217 21.06 -6.88 -6.52
N LYS A 218 20.08 -7.17 -7.38
CA LYS A 218 19.08 -6.20 -7.79
C LYS A 218 18.00 -6.15 -6.70
N PHE A 219 17.50 -4.95 -6.42
CA PHE A 219 16.42 -4.72 -5.46
C PHE A 219 15.43 -3.71 -6.05
N ARG A 220 14.22 -3.63 -5.50
CA ARG A 220 13.28 -2.57 -5.89
C ARG A 220 13.74 -1.24 -5.29
N GLU A 221 14.00 -0.28 -6.16
CA GLU A 221 14.42 1.07 -5.77
C GLU A 221 13.21 1.96 -5.41
N GLY A 222 13.51 3.07 -4.74
CA GLY A 222 12.52 4.06 -4.31
C GLY A 222 12.06 3.86 -2.87
N TYR A 223 11.05 4.62 -2.48
CA TYR A 223 10.43 4.50 -1.16
C TYR A 223 9.31 3.44 -1.18
N HIS A 224 9.22 2.73 -0.07
CA HIS A 224 8.18 1.77 0.25
C HIS A 224 7.51 2.24 1.53
N ASP A 225 6.18 2.28 1.56
CA ASP A 225 5.46 2.66 2.78
C ASP A 225 5.64 1.56 3.83
N MET A 226 5.61 1.93 5.11
CA MET A 226 5.63 0.97 6.20
C MET A 226 4.73 1.42 7.34
N THR A 227 4.20 0.46 8.10
CA THR A 227 3.57 0.74 9.40
C THR A 227 4.38 0.09 10.52
N LEU A 228 4.24 0.67 11.71
CA LEU A 228 4.83 0.18 12.94
C LEU A 228 3.68 0.02 13.95
N ASP A 229 3.21 -1.21 14.11
CA ASP A 229 2.08 -1.54 14.97
C ASP A 229 2.47 -2.61 16.00
N THR A 230 1.55 -2.94 16.91
CA THR A 230 1.68 -4.17 17.71
C THR A 230 1.87 -5.37 16.76
N GLY A 231 2.92 -6.17 16.99
CA GLY A 231 3.38 -7.20 16.06
C GLY A 231 4.52 -6.79 15.12
N GLY A 232 4.97 -5.52 15.14
CA GLY A 232 6.24 -5.08 14.54
C GLY A 232 6.07 -4.22 13.29
N ILE A 233 7.14 -4.15 12.49
CA ILE A 233 7.17 -3.44 11.22
C ILE A 233 6.54 -4.30 10.13
N LYS A 234 5.65 -3.66 9.35
CA LYS A 234 5.17 -4.16 8.07
C LYS A 234 5.60 -3.19 6.98
N VAL A 235 6.26 -3.71 5.96
CA VAL A 235 6.68 -2.93 4.79
C VAL A 235 5.77 -3.29 3.63
N TYR A 236 5.32 -2.29 2.89
CA TYR A 236 4.47 -2.40 1.72
C TYR A 236 5.32 -2.08 0.47
N PRO A 237 5.85 -3.11 -0.22
CA PRO A 237 6.68 -2.91 -1.40
C PRO A 237 5.93 -2.11 -2.46
N ARG A 238 6.65 -1.25 -3.16
CA ARG A 238 6.07 -0.43 -4.23
C ARG A 238 5.61 -1.38 -5.33
N LEU A 239 4.36 -1.21 -5.74
CA LEU A 239 3.79 -1.96 -6.83
C LEU A 239 4.49 -1.62 -8.15
N VAL A 240 4.81 -2.65 -8.93
CA VAL A 240 5.33 -2.53 -10.28
C VAL A 240 4.41 -3.35 -11.16
N ALA A 241 3.50 -2.69 -11.88
CA ALA A 241 2.43 -3.38 -12.59
C ALA A 241 2.97 -4.49 -13.50
N ALA A 242 4.02 -4.17 -14.28
CA ALA A 242 4.65 -5.04 -15.28
C ALA A 242 5.16 -6.41 -14.76
N GLU A 243 5.28 -6.60 -13.45
CA GLU A 243 5.71 -7.87 -12.87
C GLU A 243 4.55 -8.89 -12.74
N HIS A 244 3.31 -8.49 -12.97
CA HIS A 244 2.11 -9.26 -12.58
C HIS A 244 1.20 -9.67 -13.76
N HIS A 245 1.79 -10.25 -14.81
CA HIS A 245 1.03 -10.73 -15.96
C HIS A 245 0.30 -12.05 -15.67
N SER A 246 -0.98 -12.10 -16.02
CA SER A 246 -1.78 -13.32 -15.99
C SER A 246 -2.59 -13.48 -17.27
N ASN A 247 -2.90 -14.72 -17.64
CA ASN A 247 -3.79 -15.01 -18.76
C ASN A 247 -5.24 -15.00 -18.29
N PHE A 248 -6.11 -14.27 -18.98
CA PHE A 248 -7.54 -14.19 -18.69
C PHE A 248 -8.35 -14.03 -19.99
N SER A 249 -9.65 -14.30 -19.91
CA SER A 249 -10.57 -14.09 -21.03
C SER A 249 -10.89 -12.61 -21.20
N GLY A 250 -10.75 -12.09 -22.42
CA GLY A 250 -11.17 -10.73 -22.78
C GLY A 250 -12.67 -10.62 -23.09
N GLN A 251 -13.49 -11.62 -22.75
CA GLN A 251 -14.93 -11.58 -23.01
C GLN A 251 -15.62 -10.64 -22.01
N ALA A 252 -16.46 -9.74 -22.55
CA ALA A 252 -17.25 -8.83 -21.74
C ALA A 252 -18.21 -9.59 -20.80
N ARG A 253 -18.36 -9.07 -19.58
CA ARG A 253 -19.24 -9.58 -18.52
C ARG A 253 -20.39 -8.60 -18.32
N SER A 254 -21.60 -9.14 -18.23
CA SER A 254 -22.80 -8.33 -18.01
C SER A 254 -22.71 -7.53 -16.71
N THR A 255 -23.21 -6.30 -16.75
CA THR A 255 -23.39 -5.40 -15.61
C THR A 255 -24.64 -5.70 -14.78
N GLY A 256 -25.42 -6.70 -15.17
CA GLY A 256 -26.74 -7.00 -14.58
C GLY A 256 -27.85 -6.07 -15.07
N THR A 257 -27.56 -5.19 -16.05
CA THR A 257 -28.55 -4.27 -16.63
C THR A 257 -28.38 -4.23 -18.13
N GLU A 258 -29.38 -4.73 -18.86
CA GLU A 258 -29.35 -4.83 -20.32
C GLU A 258 -29.03 -3.49 -21.01
N GLY A 259 -29.70 -2.41 -20.62
CA GLY A 259 -29.44 -1.09 -21.23
C GLY A 259 -28.03 -0.54 -20.94
N LEU A 260 -27.38 -0.96 -19.85
CA LEU A 260 -25.99 -0.60 -19.56
C LEU A 260 -25.02 -1.50 -20.34
N ASP A 261 -25.33 -2.79 -20.50
CA ASP A 261 -24.59 -3.70 -21.36
C ASP A 261 -24.60 -3.23 -22.82
N GLU A 262 -25.76 -2.82 -23.34
CA GLU A 262 -25.89 -2.22 -24.67
C GLU A 262 -25.03 -0.96 -24.82
N LEU A 263 -25.11 -0.05 -23.83
CA LEU A 263 -24.33 1.18 -23.83
C LEU A 263 -22.83 0.90 -23.87
N LEU A 264 -22.37 -0.13 -23.14
CA LEU A 264 -20.97 -0.53 -23.05
C LEU A 264 -20.50 -1.47 -24.17
N GLY A 265 -21.41 -1.94 -25.03
CA GLY A 265 -21.07 -2.90 -26.11
C GLY A 265 -20.85 -4.33 -25.62
N GLY A 266 -21.64 -4.79 -24.64
CA GLY A 266 -21.62 -6.13 -24.08
C GLY A 266 -21.23 -6.22 -22.59
N GLY A 267 -21.11 -5.08 -21.91
CA GLY A 267 -20.78 -5.00 -20.48
C GLY A 267 -19.32 -4.67 -20.18
N LEU A 268 -18.83 -5.06 -19.00
CA LEU A 268 -17.48 -4.74 -18.50
C LEU A 268 -16.47 -5.83 -18.89
N VAL A 269 -15.30 -5.42 -19.40
CA VAL A 269 -14.28 -6.35 -19.87
C VAL A 269 -13.24 -6.62 -18.77
N PRO A 270 -12.92 -7.88 -18.45
CA PRO A 270 -11.84 -8.23 -17.53
C PRO A 270 -10.52 -7.57 -17.93
N GLY A 271 -9.78 -7.08 -16.93
CA GLY A 271 -8.51 -6.39 -17.14
C GLY A 271 -8.66 -4.96 -17.66
N THR A 272 -9.82 -4.34 -17.43
CA THR A 272 -10.09 -2.94 -17.74
C THR A 272 -10.64 -2.21 -16.53
N ASN A 273 -10.49 -0.89 -16.53
CA ASN A 273 -11.08 -0.06 -15.50
C ASN A 273 -12.12 0.93 -16.06
N ALA A 274 -13.25 1.04 -15.38
CA ALA A 274 -14.38 1.89 -15.71
C ALA A 274 -14.53 3.03 -14.70
N LEU A 275 -14.57 4.26 -15.20
CA LEU A 275 -14.72 5.47 -14.40
C LEU A 275 -16.14 6.02 -14.53
N LEU A 276 -16.85 6.12 -13.40
CA LEU A 276 -18.16 6.74 -13.30
C LEU A 276 -18.02 8.17 -12.85
N ILE A 277 -18.38 9.11 -13.71
CA ILE A 277 -18.26 10.56 -13.50
C ILE A 277 -19.66 11.17 -13.42
N GLY A 278 -19.89 12.05 -12.44
CA GLY A 278 -21.10 12.86 -12.40
C GLY A 278 -21.39 13.49 -11.04
N PRO A 279 -22.45 14.31 -10.94
CA PRO A 279 -22.81 15.01 -9.72
C PRO A 279 -23.23 14.04 -8.60
N SER A 280 -23.26 14.53 -7.35
CA SER A 280 -23.74 13.73 -6.22
C SER A 280 -25.21 13.31 -6.40
N GLY A 281 -25.56 12.11 -5.93
CA GLY A 281 -26.92 11.56 -6.01
C GLY A 281 -27.35 10.98 -7.36
N VAL A 282 -26.54 11.12 -8.43
CA VAL A 282 -26.95 10.77 -9.80
C VAL A 282 -27.03 9.25 -10.08
N GLY A 283 -26.61 8.42 -9.12
CA GLY A 283 -26.67 6.95 -9.22
C GLY A 283 -25.35 6.21 -9.51
N LYS A 284 -24.19 6.88 -9.36
CA LYS A 284 -22.86 6.26 -9.55
C LYS A 284 -22.66 5.04 -8.64
N THR A 285 -22.73 5.22 -7.32
CA THR A 285 -22.59 4.16 -6.31
C THR A 285 -23.58 3.01 -6.55
N THR A 286 -24.84 3.33 -6.89
CA THR A 286 -25.84 2.31 -7.25
C THR A 286 -25.43 1.50 -8.48
N THR A 287 -24.85 2.15 -9.49
CA THR A 287 -24.34 1.47 -10.69
C THR A 287 -23.18 0.55 -10.34
N VAL A 288 -22.26 0.99 -9.47
CA VAL A 288 -21.17 0.13 -8.96
C VAL A 288 -21.71 -1.11 -8.29
N VAL A 289 -22.71 -0.96 -7.42
CA VAL A 289 -23.34 -2.07 -6.69
C VAL A 289 -24.09 -3.01 -7.64
N SER A 290 -24.77 -2.49 -8.65
CA SER A 290 -25.44 -3.30 -9.67
C SER A 290 -24.45 -4.20 -10.42
N CYS A 291 -23.35 -3.64 -10.92
CA CYS A 291 -22.29 -4.40 -11.58
C CYS A 291 -21.65 -5.44 -10.65
N LEU A 292 -21.44 -5.07 -9.39
CA LEU A 292 -20.87 -5.93 -8.36
C LEU A 292 -21.81 -7.10 -8.02
N LEU A 293 -23.12 -6.87 -7.91
CA LEU A 293 -24.10 -7.94 -7.70
C LEU A 293 -24.11 -8.93 -8.86
N ALA A 294 -24.09 -8.44 -10.11
CA ALA A 294 -24.00 -9.32 -11.26
C ALA A 294 -22.73 -10.21 -11.24
N ALA A 295 -21.61 -9.68 -10.73
CA ALA A 295 -20.39 -10.46 -10.53
C ALA A 295 -20.54 -11.50 -9.40
N LEU A 296 -21.12 -11.11 -8.27
CA LEU A 296 -21.37 -12.01 -7.15
C LEU A 296 -22.34 -13.15 -7.51
N GLU A 297 -23.37 -12.87 -8.31
CA GLU A 297 -24.33 -13.87 -8.82
C GLU A 297 -23.65 -14.90 -9.74
N ARG A 298 -22.55 -14.53 -10.41
CA ARG A 298 -21.69 -15.46 -11.16
C ARG A 298 -20.71 -16.25 -10.27
N GLY A 299 -20.71 -16.00 -8.97
CA GLY A 299 -19.78 -16.62 -8.02
C GLY A 299 -18.38 -15.97 -8.04
N GLU A 300 -18.25 -14.74 -8.51
CA GLU A 300 -16.96 -14.04 -8.61
C GLU A 300 -16.67 -13.31 -7.28
N PRO A 301 -15.53 -13.55 -6.62
CA PRO A 301 -15.17 -12.80 -5.42
C PRO A 301 -14.97 -11.31 -5.73
N CYS A 302 -15.56 -10.44 -4.93
CA CYS A 302 -15.56 -9.00 -5.12
C CYS A 302 -15.00 -8.28 -3.88
N VAL A 303 -14.32 -7.16 -4.11
CA VAL A 303 -13.93 -6.23 -3.04
C VAL A 303 -14.41 -4.82 -3.37
N TYR A 304 -14.92 -4.13 -2.36
CA TYR A 304 -15.40 -2.76 -2.49
C TYR A 304 -14.81 -1.89 -1.38
N TYR A 305 -14.00 -0.91 -1.78
CA TYR A 305 -13.42 0.13 -0.94
C TYR A 305 -14.29 1.39 -0.93
N LEU A 306 -14.68 1.81 0.27
CA LEU A 306 -15.47 3.00 0.54
C LEU A 306 -14.61 4.01 1.29
N PHE A 307 -14.40 5.19 0.69
CA PHE A 307 -13.63 6.28 1.26
C PHE A 307 -14.52 7.43 1.76
N ASP A 308 -15.67 7.67 1.12
CA ASP A 308 -16.57 8.78 1.46
C ASP A 308 -17.75 8.37 2.36
N GLU A 309 -18.22 7.13 2.21
CA GLU A 309 -19.47 6.66 2.81
C GLU A 309 -19.25 5.53 3.83
N THR A 310 -20.03 5.53 4.91
CA THR A 310 -20.00 4.45 5.90
C THR A 310 -20.67 3.18 5.37
N LEU A 311 -20.18 2.02 5.82
CA LEU A 311 -20.75 0.71 5.45
C LEU A 311 -22.26 0.64 5.70
N ASN A 312 -22.73 1.15 6.84
CA ASN A 312 -24.14 1.10 7.23
C ASN A 312 -25.01 1.91 6.27
N THR A 313 -24.56 3.09 5.85
CA THR A 313 -25.30 3.93 4.91
C THR A 313 -25.42 3.26 3.54
N LEU A 314 -24.33 2.66 3.05
CA LEU A 314 -24.33 1.90 1.80
C LEU A 314 -25.33 0.73 1.89
N LEU A 315 -25.23 -0.11 2.92
CA LEU A 315 -26.07 -1.29 3.08
C LEU A 315 -27.56 -0.93 3.18
N LEU A 316 -27.90 0.11 3.94
CA LEU A 316 -29.29 0.59 4.06
C LEU A 316 -29.83 1.10 2.72
N ARG A 317 -29.01 1.84 1.96
CA ARG A 317 -29.39 2.33 0.62
C ARG A 317 -29.61 1.17 -0.33
N CYS A 318 -28.70 0.20 -0.35
CA CYS A 318 -28.79 -0.96 -1.23
C CYS A 318 -30.03 -1.80 -0.91
N ALA A 319 -30.32 -2.03 0.37
CA ALA A 319 -31.51 -2.76 0.80
C ALA A 319 -32.82 -2.09 0.36
N LYS A 320 -32.90 -0.75 0.37
CA LYS A 320 -34.08 0.00 -0.11
C LYS A 320 -34.32 -0.15 -1.62
N LEU A 321 -33.28 -0.42 -2.39
CA LEU A 321 -33.32 -0.59 -3.84
C LEU A 321 -33.38 -2.07 -4.26
N GLY A 322 -33.68 -2.99 -3.32
CA GLY A 322 -33.71 -4.43 -3.58
C GLY A 322 -32.33 -5.08 -3.81
N MET A 323 -31.24 -4.35 -3.59
CA MET A 323 -29.86 -4.83 -3.79
C MET A 323 -29.30 -5.42 -2.50
N HIS A 324 -29.52 -6.71 -2.28
CA HIS A 324 -29.17 -7.38 -1.03
C HIS A 324 -27.72 -7.88 -1.00
N LEU A 325 -26.82 -7.14 -0.33
CA LEU A 325 -25.40 -7.51 -0.19
C LEU A 325 -25.08 -8.48 0.96
N GLY A 326 -25.95 -8.56 1.98
CA GLY A 326 -25.74 -9.33 3.21
C GLY A 326 -25.30 -10.79 2.98
N PRO A 327 -26.03 -11.59 2.17
CA PRO A 327 -25.68 -12.99 1.91
C PRO A 327 -24.27 -13.17 1.33
N HIS A 328 -23.83 -12.23 0.49
CA HIS A 328 -22.52 -12.29 -0.15
C HIS A 328 -21.39 -11.93 0.82
N ILE A 329 -21.66 -11.04 1.78
CA ILE A 329 -20.71 -10.71 2.86
C ILE A 329 -20.56 -11.93 3.79
N GLU A 330 -21.67 -12.55 4.19
CA GLU A 330 -21.66 -13.74 5.06
C GLU A 330 -20.97 -14.94 4.43
N SER A 331 -21.14 -15.13 3.11
CA SER A 331 -20.46 -16.19 2.36
C SER A 331 -18.95 -15.94 2.14
N GLY A 332 -18.46 -14.73 2.43
CA GLY A 332 -17.08 -14.31 2.15
C GLY A 332 -16.82 -13.94 0.68
N LEU A 333 -17.82 -14.04 -0.21
CA LEU A 333 -17.69 -13.68 -1.62
C LEU A 333 -17.56 -12.16 -1.83
N LEU A 334 -18.10 -11.35 -0.91
CA LEU A 334 -17.97 -9.90 -0.92
C LEU A 334 -17.18 -9.42 0.30
N THR A 335 -16.08 -8.71 0.05
CA THR A 335 -15.37 -7.95 1.08
C THR A 335 -15.68 -6.46 0.95
N LEU A 336 -16.38 -5.89 1.93
CA LEU A 336 -16.55 -4.43 2.04
C LEU A 336 -15.49 -3.84 2.98
N ARG A 337 -14.83 -2.77 2.55
CA ARG A 337 -13.75 -2.10 3.29
C ARG A 337 -14.05 -0.62 3.37
N GLN A 338 -14.34 -0.12 4.56
CA GLN A 338 -14.29 1.30 4.82
C GLN A 338 -12.83 1.70 5.04
N VAL A 339 -12.37 2.67 4.27
CA VAL A 339 -11.01 3.20 4.33
C VAL A 339 -11.10 4.59 4.92
N ASP A 340 -10.26 4.88 5.91
CA ASP A 340 -10.08 6.23 6.39
C ASP A 340 -8.88 6.86 5.64
N PRO A 341 -9.15 7.76 4.67
CA PRO A 341 -8.18 8.66 4.07
C PRO A 341 -6.97 9.07 4.92
N ALA A 342 -7.18 9.45 6.18
CA ALA A 342 -6.16 10.07 7.02
C ALA A 342 -5.26 9.07 7.76
N GLU A 343 -5.61 7.79 7.74
CA GLU A 343 -4.94 6.74 8.53
C GLU A 343 -4.18 5.74 7.66
N ILE A 344 -4.56 5.57 6.38
CA ILE A 344 -3.93 4.59 5.49
C ILE A 344 -2.94 5.24 4.52
N SER A 345 -1.76 4.64 4.37
CA SER A 345 -0.82 5.07 3.34
C SER A 345 -1.21 4.51 1.96
N PRO A 346 -0.87 5.16 0.84
CA PRO A 346 -1.19 4.63 -0.48
C PRO A 346 -0.50 3.29 -0.78
N GLY A 347 0.71 3.05 -0.27
CA GLY A 347 1.38 1.76 -0.37
C GLY A 347 0.67 0.64 0.40
N GLU A 348 0.15 0.94 1.59
CA GLU A 348 -0.67 0.00 2.37
C GLU A 348 -1.99 -0.31 1.65
N PHE A 349 -2.67 0.70 1.13
CA PHE A 349 -3.89 0.51 0.33
C PHE A 349 -3.62 -0.38 -0.89
N ALA A 350 -2.58 -0.08 -1.67
CA ALA A 350 -2.20 -0.91 -2.82
C ALA A 350 -1.84 -2.35 -2.40
N SER A 351 -1.22 -2.53 -1.23
CA SER A 351 -0.90 -3.86 -0.69
C SER A 351 -2.15 -4.64 -0.27
N ASP A 352 -3.14 -4.01 0.38
CA ASP A 352 -4.40 -4.68 0.70
C ASP A 352 -5.15 -5.07 -0.58
N VAL A 353 -5.25 -4.16 -1.57
CA VAL A 353 -5.86 -4.47 -2.88
C VAL A 353 -5.17 -5.68 -3.53
N ARG A 354 -3.83 -5.66 -3.61
CA ARG A 354 -3.04 -6.78 -4.11
C ARG A 354 -3.38 -8.06 -3.33
N ASN A 355 -3.32 -8.04 -2.01
CA ASN A 355 -3.60 -9.22 -1.18
C ASN A 355 -5.00 -9.81 -1.45
N ARG A 356 -6.02 -8.97 -1.64
CA ARG A 356 -7.39 -9.42 -2.01
C ARG A 356 -7.46 -10.06 -3.38
N VAL A 357 -6.66 -9.59 -4.33
CA VAL A 357 -6.59 -10.18 -5.67
C VAL A 357 -5.79 -11.48 -5.66
N GLU A 358 -4.61 -11.50 -5.03
CA GLU A 358 -3.69 -12.66 -5.09
C GLU A 358 -4.12 -13.82 -4.20
N HIS A 359 -4.56 -13.53 -2.97
CA HIS A 359 -4.95 -14.55 -2.00
C HIS A 359 -6.46 -14.69 -1.86
N GLY A 360 -7.20 -13.58 -2.04
CA GLY A 360 -8.67 -13.59 -2.01
C GLY A 360 -9.31 -13.95 -3.35
N GLY A 361 -8.56 -13.95 -4.46
CA GLY A 361 -9.08 -14.27 -5.79
C GLY A 361 -10.07 -13.24 -6.34
N ALA A 362 -10.04 -11.99 -5.84
CA ALA A 362 -10.96 -10.94 -6.27
C ALA A 362 -10.87 -10.70 -7.78
N GLN A 363 -12.03 -10.73 -8.46
CA GLN A 363 -12.16 -10.46 -9.90
C GLN A 363 -12.85 -9.13 -10.22
N TYR A 364 -13.43 -8.50 -9.20
CA TYR A 364 -14.04 -7.18 -9.28
C TYR A 364 -13.55 -6.32 -8.11
N VAL A 365 -13.03 -5.13 -8.42
CA VAL A 365 -12.57 -4.15 -7.43
C VAL A 365 -13.32 -2.85 -7.64
N ALA A 366 -14.02 -2.37 -6.62
CA ALA A 366 -14.64 -1.06 -6.62
C ALA A 366 -13.93 -0.09 -5.68
N ILE A 367 -13.73 1.15 -6.12
CA ILE A 367 -13.15 2.26 -5.34
C ILE A 367 -14.10 3.45 -5.39
N ASP A 368 -14.79 3.72 -4.28
CA ASP A 368 -15.75 4.82 -4.13
C ASP A 368 -15.37 5.73 -2.94
N SER A 369 -14.74 6.89 -3.14
CA SER A 369 -14.47 7.56 -4.41
C SER A 369 -12.99 7.87 -4.61
N LEU A 370 -12.61 8.03 -5.88
CA LEU A 370 -11.28 8.47 -6.29
C LEU A 370 -10.98 9.90 -5.81
N ASN A 371 -11.99 10.76 -5.66
CA ASN A 371 -11.80 12.10 -5.10
C ASN A 371 -11.28 12.02 -3.67
N ALA A 372 -11.91 11.19 -2.85
CA ALA A 372 -11.53 11.00 -1.47
C ALA A 372 -10.09 10.48 -1.38
N PHE A 373 -9.72 9.47 -2.18
CA PHE A 373 -8.34 8.98 -2.26
C PHE A 373 -7.33 10.08 -2.63
N LEU A 374 -7.65 10.95 -3.60
CA LEU A 374 -6.76 12.04 -4.02
C LEU A 374 -6.68 13.20 -3.01
N GLN A 375 -7.75 13.44 -2.25
CA GLN A 375 -7.81 14.48 -1.22
C GLN A 375 -7.25 14.01 0.13
N ALA A 376 -7.32 12.71 0.40
CA ALA A 376 -6.88 12.03 1.61
C ALA A 376 -5.42 12.25 1.96
N MET A 377 -4.59 12.42 0.93
CA MET A 377 -3.13 12.36 1.04
C MET A 377 -2.51 13.69 0.55
N PRO A 378 -2.81 14.81 1.22
CA PRO A 378 -2.30 16.12 0.82
C PRO A 378 -0.77 16.17 0.91
N GLY A 379 -0.12 16.72 -0.12
CA GLY A 379 1.35 16.82 -0.22
C GLY A 379 1.99 15.76 -1.13
N GLU A 380 1.24 14.73 -1.51
CA GLU A 380 1.74 13.68 -2.39
C GLU A 380 1.72 14.09 -3.87
N ARG A 381 2.89 14.50 -4.39
CA ARG A 381 3.06 14.91 -5.79
C ARG A 381 2.73 13.83 -6.84
N TYR A 382 2.59 12.55 -6.44
CA TYR A 382 2.54 11.42 -7.36
C TYR A 382 1.40 10.41 -7.10
N LEU A 383 0.34 10.77 -6.37
CA LEU A 383 -0.81 9.86 -6.14
C LEU A 383 -1.44 9.33 -7.43
N LEU A 384 -1.59 10.21 -8.43
CA LEU A 384 -2.15 9.81 -9.73
C LEU A 384 -1.27 8.75 -10.41
N LEU A 385 0.04 8.85 -10.28
CA LEU A 385 0.97 7.85 -10.82
C LEU A 385 0.86 6.52 -10.05
N GLN A 386 0.72 6.57 -8.72
CA GLN A 386 0.52 5.36 -7.91
C GLN A 386 -0.82 4.69 -8.24
N MET A 387 -1.88 5.47 -8.42
CA MET A 387 -3.17 4.98 -8.88
C MET A 387 -3.06 4.35 -10.29
N HIS A 388 -2.32 4.98 -11.21
CA HIS A 388 -2.06 4.41 -12.52
C HIS A 388 -1.33 3.06 -12.44
N GLU A 389 -0.33 2.92 -11.57
CA GLU A 389 0.35 1.63 -11.34
C GLU A 389 -0.61 0.58 -10.75
N LEU A 390 -1.47 0.96 -9.81
CA LEU A 390 -2.47 0.05 -9.23
C LEU A 390 -3.46 -0.44 -10.29
N LEU A 391 -4.01 0.47 -11.10
CA LEU A 391 -4.90 0.12 -12.20
C LEU A 391 -4.20 -0.74 -13.25
N GLY A 392 -2.94 -0.43 -13.57
CA GLY A 392 -2.12 -1.23 -14.46
C GLY A 392 -1.93 -2.67 -13.96
N TYR A 393 -1.69 -2.84 -12.66
CA TYR A 393 -1.61 -4.15 -12.00
C TYR A 393 -2.94 -4.90 -12.09
N LEU A 394 -4.07 -4.26 -11.74
CA LEU A 394 -5.40 -4.87 -11.81
C LEU A 394 -5.76 -5.29 -13.24
N ASN A 395 -5.41 -4.45 -14.21
CA ASN A 395 -5.58 -4.74 -15.64
C ASN A 395 -4.79 -6.00 -16.05
N GLN A 396 -3.52 -6.13 -15.63
CA GLN A 396 -2.69 -7.31 -15.92
C GLN A 396 -3.14 -8.58 -15.18
N ARG A 397 -3.86 -8.42 -14.07
CA ARG A 397 -4.49 -9.50 -13.31
C ARG A 397 -5.88 -9.91 -13.85
N GLY A 398 -6.38 -9.25 -14.89
CA GLY A 398 -7.70 -9.55 -15.44
C GLY A 398 -8.86 -9.13 -14.55
N VAL A 399 -8.62 -8.22 -13.60
CA VAL A 399 -9.64 -7.74 -12.66
C VAL A 399 -10.46 -6.64 -13.32
N VAL A 400 -11.79 -6.70 -13.20
CA VAL A 400 -12.67 -5.58 -13.56
C VAL A 400 -12.59 -4.54 -12.45
N THR A 401 -12.16 -3.33 -12.78
CA THR A 401 -12.05 -2.26 -11.79
C THR A 401 -13.08 -1.18 -12.05
N VAL A 402 -13.76 -0.70 -11.02
CA VAL A 402 -14.76 0.36 -11.13
C VAL A 402 -14.45 1.49 -10.17
N LEU A 403 -14.27 2.69 -10.72
CA LEU A 403 -13.87 3.89 -10.01
C LEU A 403 -15.01 4.90 -10.01
N VAL A 404 -15.29 5.51 -8.86
CA VAL A 404 -16.26 6.61 -8.76
C VAL A 404 -15.55 7.94 -8.63
N LEU A 405 -15.97 8.91 -9.44
CA LEU A 405 -15.49 10.29 -9.37
C LEU A 405 -16.69 11.25 -9.27
N GLY A 406 -16.77 11.97 -8.15
CA GLY A 406 -17.78 13.01 -7.95
C GLY A 406 -17.39 14.30 -8.69
N GLN A 407 -18.35 14.96 -9.32
CA GLN A 407 -18.17 16.32 -9.81
C GLN A 407 -18.80 17.34 -8.85
N HIS A 408 -18.05 18.39 -8.55
CA HIS A 408 -18.56 19.55 -7.82
C HIS A 408 -19.27 20.48 -8.81
N GLY A 409 -20.56 20.74 -8.58
CA GLY A 409 -21.41 21.49 -9.49
C GLY A 409 -22.58 20.64 -10.03
N ILE A 410 -23.80 21.17 -9.92
CA ILE A 410 -25.03 20.47 -10.33
C ILE A 410 -25.35 20.77 -11.80
N ILE A 411 -24.98 21.96 -12.29
CA ILE A 411 -25.31 22.51 -13.62
C ILE A 411 -24.18 23.46 -14.05
N GLY A 412 -23.49 23.22 -15.17
CA GLY A 412 -22.48 24.16 -15.70
C GLY A 412 -21.19 23.53 -16.26
N GLU A 413 -20.26 24.39 -16.73
CA GLU A 413 -18.97 24.00 -17.30
C GLU A 413 -18.13 23.15 -16.35
N ILE A 414 -17.57 22.07 -16.90
CA ILE A 414 -16.70 21.15 -16.18
C ILE A 414 -15.33 21.82 -16.03
N GLN A 415 -15.02 22.31 -14.84
CA GLN A 415 -13.63 22.50 -14.43
C GLN A 415 -13.21 21.29 -13.61
N SER A 416 -12.65 20.28 -14.29
CA SER A 416 -11.80 19.30 -13.62
C SER A 416 -10.37 19.79 -13.75
N ASP A 417 -9.76 20.26 -12.66
CA ASP A 417 -8.35 20.71 -12.65
C ASP A 417 -7.35 19.59 -13.00
N ILE A 418 -7.82 18.34 -13.05
CA ILE A 418 -7.03 17.15 -13.35
C ILE A 418 -7.74 16.37 -14.46
N ASP A 419 -7.07 16.14 -15.57
CA ASP A 419 -7.54 15.23 -16.62
C ASP A 419 -7.40 13.79 -16.12
N ILE A 420 -8.43 13.27 -15.45
CA ILE A 420 -8.43 11.90 -14.89
C ILE A 420 -8.82 10.86 -15.96
N SER A 421 -9.23 11.32 -17.15
CA SER A 421 -9.73 10.45 -18.21
C SER A 421 -8.66 9.51 -18.81
N TYR A 422 -7.36 9.81 -18.60
CA TYR A 422 -6.27 8.94 -19.06
C TYR A 422 -6.11 7.69 -18.18
N LEU A 423 -6.56 7.72 -16.93
CA LEU A 423 -6.48 6.56 -16.02
C LEU A 423 -7.42 5.43 -16.44
N SER A 424 -8.43 5.72 -17.26
CA SER A 424 -9.52 4.79 -17.50
C SER A 424 -9.70 4.33 -18.94
N ASP A 425 -10.03 3.06 -19.07
CA ASP A 425 -10.32 2.41 -20.34
C ASP A 425 -11.76 2.68 -20.78
N VAL A 426 -12.67 2.74 -19.81
CA VAL A 426 -14.09 3.05 -19.99
C VAL A 426 -14.45 4.28 -19.15
N VAL A 427 -15.23 5.21 -19.72
CA VAL A 427 -15.73 6.39 -19.00
C VAL A 427 -17.24 6.50 -19.20
N LEU A 428 -17.99 6.40 -18.10
CA LEU A 428 -19.43 6.63 -18.03
C LEU A 428 -19.69 8.00 -17.41
N LEU A 429 -20.40 8.85 -18.14
CA LEU A 429 -20.80 10.17 -17.68
C LEU A 429 -22.30 10.16 -17.33
N PHE A 430 -22.57 10.59 -16.10
CA PHE A 430 -23.91 10.78 -15.56
C PHE A 430 -24.23 12.27 -15.47
N ARG A 431 -25.42 12.67 -15.90
CA ARG A 431 -25.90 14.06 -15.82
C ARG A 431 -27.35 14.14 -15.39
N TYR A 432 -27.69 15.24 -14.74
CA TYR A 432 -29.07 15.67 -14.59
C TYR A 432 -29.54 16.44 -15.82
N PHE A 433 -30.82 16.33 -16.13
CA PHE A 433 -31.50 17.19 -17.08
C PHE A 433 -32.93 17.45 -16.62
N GLU A 434 -33.47 18.59 -17.04
CA GLU A 434 -34.85 18.96 -16.71
C GLU A 434 -35.79 18.61 -17.86
N ARG A 435 -36.96 18.06 -17.53
CA ARG A 435 -38.08 17.95 -18.45
C ARG A 435 -39.38 18.16 -17.68
N GLN A 436 -40.22 19.09 -18.16
CA GLN A 436 -41.56 19.33 -17.59
C GLN A 436 -41.56 19.56 -16.06
N GLY A 437 -40.52 20.23 -15.53
CA GLY A 437 -40.38 20.49 -14.10
C GLY A 437 -39.86 19.31 -13.27
N GLU A 438 -39.49 18.20 -13.92
CA GLU A 438 -38.86 17.05 -13.27
C GLU A 438 -37.35 17.01 -13.57
N VAL A 439 -36.56 16.68 -12.54
CA VAL A 439 -35.13 16.42 -12.67
C VAL A 439 -34.93 14.94 -12.96
N LEU A 440 -34.45 14.66 -14.16
CA LEU A 440 -34.18 13.31 -14.65
C LEU A 440 -32.68 13.08 -14.79
N THR A 441 -32.28 11.80 -14.82
CA THR A 441 -30.89 11.40 -14.95
C THR A 441 -30.63 10.76 -16.31
N ALA A 442 -29.47 11.07 -16.90
CA ALA A 442 -28.99 10.49 -18.14
C ALA A 442 -27.61 9.88 -17.95
N VAL A 443 -27.32 8.82 -18.70
CA VAL A 443 -26.02 8.15 -18.74
C VAL A 443 -25.53 8.04 -20.19
N THR A 444 -24.23 8.19 -20.38
CA THR A 444 -23.57 8.00 -21.68
C THR A 444 -22.16 7.45 -21.51
N ALA A 445 -21.73 6.58 -22.41
CA ALA A 445 -20.34 6.16 -22.50
C ALA A 445 -19.56 7.17 -23.35
N LEU A 446 -18.62 7.90 -22.73
CA LEU A 446 -17.76 8.86 -23.44
C LEU A 446 -16.57 8.19 -24.13
N LYS A 447 -16.11 7.08 -23.57
CA LYS A 447 -14.90 6.37 -23.97
C LYS A 447 -15.05 4.90 -23.61
N SER A 448 -14.63 4.02 -24.52
CA SER A 448 -14.36 2.62 -24.25
C SER A 448 -13.21 2.18 -25.15
N ARG A 449 -12.12 1.68 -24.56
CA ARG A 449 -10.98 1.11 -25.29
C ARG A 449 -11.12 -0.38 -25.60
N ALA A 450 -11.99 -1.06 -24.85
CA ALA A 450 -12.14 -2.51 -24.92
C ALA A 450 -13.19 -2.93 -25.95
N ASN A 451 -14.35 -2.24 -25.95
CA ASN A 451 -15.48 -2.56 -26.82
C ASN A 451 -15.88 -1.34 -27.66
N ALA A 452 -16.51 -1.60 -28.81
CA ALA A 452 -17.28 -0.59 -29.50
C ALA A 452 -18.52 -0.27 -28.66
N HIS A 453 -18.52 0.91 -28.02
CA HIS A 453 -19.62 1.37 -27.18
C HIS A 453 -20.64 2.16 -27.99
N GLU A 454 -21.87 2.23 -27.48
CA GLU A 454 -22.90 3.05 -28.08
C GLU A 454 -22.62 4.55 -27.82
N ARG A 455 -22.73 5.37 -28.87
CA ARG A 455 -22.53 6.83 -28.78
C ARG A 455 -23.83 7.59 -28.59
N SER A 456 -24.75 7.03 -27.79
CA SER A 456 -26.01 7.65 -27.47
C SER A 456 -26.06 8.07 -26.00
N ILE A 457 -27.13 8.76 -25.66
CA ILE A 457 -27.42 9.17 -24.30
C ILE A 457 -28.74 8.50 -23.93
N ARG A 458 -28.76 7.77 -22.82
CA ARG A 458 -29.92 7.00 -22.38
C ARG A 458 -30.46 7.58 -21.08
N GLN A 459 -31.77 7.49 -20.87
CA GLN A 459 -32.35 7.82 -19.58
C GLN A 459 -31.90 6.78 -18.56
N PHE A 460 -31.37 7.24 -17.44
CA PHE A 460 -30.99 6.44 -16.29
C PHE A 460 -32.03 6.63 -15.20
N ARG A 461 -32.39 5.57 -14.47
CA ARG A 461 -33.33 5.68 -13.37
C ARG A 461 -33.03 4.66 -12.27
N LEU A 462 -33.23 5.11 -11.03
CA LEU A 462 -33.24 4.26 -9.85
C LEU A 462 -34.68 4.02 -9.43
N SER A 463 -35.03 2.77 -9.16
CA SER A 463 -36.34 2.34 -8.66
C SER A 463 -36.18 1.32 -7.54
N ASP A 464 -37.29 0.96 -6.88
CA ASP A 464 -37.28 -0.10 -5.85
C ASP A 464 -36.91 -1.49 -6.42
N ALA A 465 -37.03 -1.66 -7.75
CA ALA A 465 -36.61 -2.85 -8.48
C ALA A 465 -35.13 -2.80 -8.94
N GLY A 466 -34.40 -1.75 -8.54
CA GLY A 466 -33.00 -1.54 -8.89
C GLY A 466 -32.80 -0.50 -10.00
N LEU A 467 -31.78 -0.73 -10.82
CA LEU A 467 -31.27 0.19 -11.84
C LEU A 467 -31.90 -0.11 -13.20
N ASP A 468 -32.39 0.94 -13.86
CA ASP A 468 -33.00 0.84 -15.19
C ASP A 468 -32.39 1.87 -16.15
N VAL A 469 -32.10 1.43 -17.37
CA VAL A 469 -31.51 2.25 -18.44
C VAL A 469 -32.40 2.12 -19.67
N GLY A 470 -33.08 3.20 -20.01
CA GLY A 470 -34.07 3.23 -21.08
C GLY A 470 -33.45 3.33 -22.49
N GLU A 471 -34.32 3.65 -23.45
CA GLU A 471 -33.93 3.85 -24.84
C GLU A 471 -33.00 5.05 -25.04
N ALA A 472 -32.30 5.04 -26.17
CA ALA A 472 -31.46 6.15 -26.61
C ALA A 472 -32.31 7.40 -26.87
N LEU A 473 -32.07 8.46 -26.09
CA LEU A 473 -32.74 9.76 -26.20
C LEU A 473 -32.26 10.50 -27.47
N ARG A 474 -32.89 10.23 -28.61
CA ARG A 474 -32.47 10.77 -29.92
C ARG A 474 -32.84 12.25 -30.10
N ASP A 475 -33.85 12.74 -29.39
CA ASP A 475 -34.39 14.09 -29.56
C ASP A 475 -33.76 15.10 -28.58
N PHE A 476 -32.52 14.84 -28.20
CA PHE A 476 -31.85 15.51 -27.10
C PHE A 476 -30.68 16.35 -27.63
N GLU A 477 -30.73 17.66 -27.42
CA GLU A 477 -29.71 18.62 -27.87
C GLU A 477 -29.11 19.37 -26.66
N GLY A 478 -27.90 19.92 -26.81
CA GLY A 478 -27.31 20.81 -25.79
C GLY A 478 -26.79 20.14 -24.50
N ILE A 479 -26.67 18.81 -24.46
CA ILE A 479 -26.17 18.10 -23.26
C ILE A 479 -24.74 18.48 -22.94
N LEU A 480 -23.84 18.50 -23.94
CA LEU A 480 -22.43 18.83 -23.71
C LEU A 480 -22.24 20.29 -23.28
N SER A 481 -23.14 21.20 -23.70
CA SER A 481 -23.15 22.62 -23.29
C SER A 481 -23.76 22.86 -21.89
N GLY A 482 -24.22 21.82 -21.18
CA GLY A 482 -24.78 21.96 -19.84
C GLY A 482 -26.20 22.55 -19.78
N LEU A 483 -26.82 22.80 -20.93
CA LEU A 483 -28.19 23.28 -21.10
C LEU A 483 -28.98 22.28 -21.97
N PRO A 484 -29.36 21.14 -21.38
CA PRO A 484 -30.09 20.09 -22.09
C PRO A 484 -31.45 20.58 -22.59
N ALA A 485 -31.78 20.36 -23.87
CA ALA A 485 -33.11 20.60 -24.44
C ALA A 485 -33.62 19.32 -25.11
N TYR A 486 -34.73 18.78 -24.60
CA TYR A 486 -35.37 17.58 -25.13
C TYR A 486 -36.62 17.89 -25.95
N LYS A 487 -36.68 17.43 -27.21
CA LYS A 487 -37.75 17.76 -28.18
C LYS A 487 -38.91 16.76 -28.21
N GLY A 488 -38.82 15.60 -27.53
CA GLY A 488 -40.01 14.82 -27.15
C GLY A 488 -40.38 13.56 -27.93
N GLY A 489 -39.63 13.10 -28.92
CA GLY A 489 -40.03 11.98 -29.79
C GLY A 489 -39.77 10.56 -29.24
N THR A 490 -38.79 10.40 -28.35
CA THR A 490 -38.40 9.10 -27.76
C THR A 490 -39.21 8.81 -26.48
N ALA A 491 -39.64 7.57 -26.30
CA ALA A 491 -40.35 7.15 -25.09
C ALA A 491 -39.41 7.17 -23.87
N MET A 492 -39.88 7.78 -22.78
CA MET A 492 -39.16 7.75 -21.49
C MET A 492 -39.61 6.55 -20.68
N LEU A 493 -38.78 6.16 -19.73
CA LEU A 493 -39.14 5.24 -18.67
C LEU A 493 -40.37 5.78 -17.90
N ALA A 494 -41.46 5.00 -17.87
CA ALA A 494 -42.74 5.40 -17.27
C ALA A 494 -42.64 5.63 -15.75
N PRO A 495 -43.31 6.62 -15.13
CA PRO A 495 -43.15 6.94 -13.72
C PRO A 495 -43.38 5.72 -12.79
N ALA A 496 -42.62 5.64 -11.69
CA ALA A 496 -42.71 4.54 -10.73
C ALA A 496 -44.14 4.44 -10.17
N GLY A 497 -44.83 3.32 -10.44
CA GLY A 497 -46.22 3.09 -10.03
C GLY A 497 -47.28 3.30 -11.12
N ALA A 498 -46.92 3.60 -12.37
CA ALA A 498 -47.87 3.61 -13.47
C ALA A 498 -48.28 2.18 -13.85
N VAL A 499 -49.46 1.75 -13.38
CA VAL A 499 -50.20 0.65 -14.00
C VAL A 499 -50.43 1.04 -15.47
N LEU A 500 -49.93 0.24 -16.40
CA LEU A 500 -50.25 0.36 -17.82
C LEU A 500 -51.77 0.25 -17.96
N ASP A 501 -52.44 1.37 -18.24
CA ASP A 501 -53.82 1.36 -18.71
C ASP A 501 -53.80 1.07 -20.21
N PRO A 502 -54.21 -0.14 -20.66
CA PRO A 502 -54.14 -0.52 -22.07
C PRO A 502 -55.18 0.20 -22.94
N ALA A 503 -55.94 1.16 -22.41
CA ALA A 503 -57.06 1.80 -23.12
C ALA A 503 -56.74 3.15 -23.79
N ARG A 504 -55.47 3.56 -23.91
CA ARG A 504 -55.09 4.76 -24.71
C ARG A 504 -53.88 4.51 -25.60
N GLN A 505 -54.15 3.90 -26.76
CA GLN A 505 -53.40 4.11 -28.00
C GLN A 505 -54.13 5.11 -28.88
#